data_AF-A0A2V9K258-F1
#
_entry.id   AF-A0A2V9K258-F1
#
_cell.length_a   1.000
_cell.length_b   1.000
_cell.length_c   1.000
_cell.angle_alpha   90.00
_cell.angle_beta   90.00
_cell.angle_gamma   90.00
#
_symmetry.space_group_name_H-M   'P 1'
#
loop_
_entity.id
_entity.type
_entity.pdbx_description
1 polymer ?
#
loop_
_entity_poly.entity_id
_entity_poly.type
_entity_poly.pdbx_seq_one_letter_code
_entity_poly.pdbx_strand_id
1 'polypeptide(L)'
;MRKEKALIALLRGIVDLLAEESDRNPEFAARLEGRLSGLPEHKASGKTRATPKPPERLPDLHAEWTARGETDFRIWLRDQTIPVLRALIRAQDIDPTRRTVKWREAEKLADFLADGLRARMSRGSAFLGRGTPEPDTQA
;
A
#
# COMPACT_ATOMS: atom_id res chain seq x y z
N MET A 1 -15.44 -16.77 -7.49
CA MET A 1 -15.34 -17.22 -8.89
C MET A 1 -16.55 -16.90 -9.77
N ARG A 2 -17.76 -17.49 -9.61
CA ARG A 2 -18.89 -17.20 -10.54
C ARG A 2 -19.45 -15.77 -10.44
N LYS A 3 -19.63 -15.24 -9.22
CA LYS A 3 -20.14 -13.88 -8.98
C LYS A 3 -19.18 -12.79 -9.45
N GLU A 4 -17.88 -13.04 -9.31
CA GLU A 4 -16.82 -12.14 -9.76
C GLU A 4 -16.78 -12.02 -11.29
N LYS A 5 -16.90 -13.13 -12.01
CA LYS A 5 -17.01 -13.11 -13.48
C LYS A 5 -18.24 -12.35 -13.96
N ALA A 6 -19.37 -12.49 -13.26
CA ALA A 6 -20.60 -11.75 -13.57
C ALA A 6 -20.42 -10.24 -13.33
N LEU A 7 -19.75 -9.85 -12.24
CA LEU A 7 -19.44 -8.45 -11.95
C LEU A 7 -18.50 -7.85 -13.01
N ILE A 8 -17.46 -8.58 -13.41
CA ILE A 8 -16.54 -8.13 -14.46
C ILE A 8 -17.27 -7.96 -15.80
N ALA A 9 -18.18 -8.89 -16.15
CA ALA A 9 -18.97 -8.79 -17.36
C ALA A 9 -19.91 -7.58 -17.34
N LEU A 10 -20.56 -7.31 -16.20
CA LEU A 10 -21.42 -6.14 -16.02
C LEU A 10 -20.64 -4.84 -16.17
N LEU A 11 -19.47 -4.74 -15.52
CA LEU A 11 -18.60 -3.56 -15.60
C LEU A 11 -18.12 -3.30 -17.03
N ARG A 12 -17.80 -4.36 -17.78
CA ARG A 12 -17.46 -4.24 -19.21
C ARG A 12 -18.62 -3.69 -20.03
N GLY A 13 -19.84 -4.22 -19.83
CA GLY A 13 -21.02 -3.72 -20.53
C GLY A 13 -21.32 -2.25 -20.25
N ILE A 14 -21.07 -1.78 -19.01
CA ILE A 14 -21.21 -0.36 -18.66
C ILE A 14 -20.16 0.48 -19.41
N VAL A 15 -18.91 0.02 -19.49
CA VAL A 15 -17.84 0.72 -20.22
C VAL A 15 -18.14 0.77 -21.72
N ASP A 16 -18.66 -0.31 -22.30
CA ASP A 16 -19.03 -0.36 -23.71
C ASP A 16 -20.16 0.65 -24.03
N LEU A 17 -21.17 0.76 -23.16
CA LEU A 17 -22.23 1.77 -23.28
C LEU A 17 -21.70 3.20 -23.19
N LEU A 18 -20.73 3.46 -22.30
CA LEU A 18 -20.10 4.76 -22.18
C LEU A 18 -19.27 5.11 -23.42
N ALA A 19 -18.61 4.11 -24.03
CA ALA A 19 -17.87 4.30 -25.28
C ALA A 19 -18.81 4.62 -26.45
N GLU A 20 -19.91 3.88 -26.57
CA GLU A 20 -20.92 4.11 -27.62
C GLU A 20 -21.56 5.50 -27.51
N GLU A 21 -21.86 5.97 -26.29
CA GLU A 21 -22.39 7.32 -26.07
C GLU A 21 -21.34 8.42 -26.26
N SER A 22 -20.06 8.13 -26.03
CA SER A 22 -18.97 9.07 -26.32
C SER A 22 -18.75 9.25 -27.82
N ASP A 23 -18.89 8.17 -28.61
CA ASP A 23 -18.82 8.22 -30.08
C ASP A 23 -19.99 8.98 -30.69
N ARG A 24 -21.19 8.84 -30.11
CA ARG A 24 -22.41 9.52 -30.58
C ARG A 24 -22.49 10.98 -30.14
N ASN A 25 -21.97 11.32 -28.96
CA ASN A 25 -22.10 12.64 -28.37
C ASN A 25 -20.73 13.21 -27.94
N PRO A 26 -20.11 14.08 -28.76
CA PRO A 26 -18.80 14.65 -28.45
C PRO A 26 -18.84 15.59 -27.23
N GLU A 27 -20.00 16.18 -26.90
CA GLU A 27 -20.16 16.98 -25.68
C GLU A 27 -20.13 16.08 -24.43
N PHE A 28 -20.73 14.90 -24.51
CA PHE A 28 -20.64 13.89 -23.45
C PHE A 28 -19.21 13.40 -23.28
N ALA A 29 -18.49 13.13 -24.37
CA ALA A 29 -17.08 12.74 -24.35
C ALA A 29 -16.20 13.78 -23.63
N ALA A 30 -16.37 15.07 -23.96
CA ALA A 30 -15.62 16.15 -23.31
C ALA A 30 -15.92 16.27 -21.81
N ARG A 31 -17.19 16.08 -21.41
CA ARG A 31 -17.59 16.06 -19.99
C ARG A 31 -17.04 14.84 -19.24
N LEU A 32 -16.95 13.68 -19.91
CA LEU A 32 -16.38 12.45 -19.36
C LEU A 32 -14.87 12.60 -19.20
N GLU A 33 -14.18 13.11 -20.23
CA GLU A 33 -12.75 13.37 -20.22
C GLU A 33 -12.37 14.34 -19.10
N GLY A 34 -13.10 15.45 -18.92
CA GLY A 34 -12.86 16.40 -17.84
C GLY A 34 -13.05 15.83 -16.41
N ARG A 35 -13.76 14.71 -16.26
CA ARG A 35 -13.89 13.98 -14.99
C ARG A 35 -12.83 12.90 -14.82
N LEU A 36 -12.38 12.30 -15.92
CA LEU A 36 -11.35 11.25 -15.93
C LEU A 36 -9.92 11.82 -15.96
N SER A 37 -9.72 13.05 -16.42
CA SER A 37 -8.40 13.72 -16.51
C SER A 37 -7.74 14.02 -15.15
N GLY A 38 -8.45 13.78 -14.04
CA GLY A 38 -7.89 13.78 -12.68
C GLY A 38 -7.34 12.41 -12.23
N LEU A 39 -7.55 11.35 -13.02
CA LEU A 39 -6.93 10.04 -12.76
C LEU A 39 -5.50 10.07 -13.29
N PRO A 40 -4.52 9.54 -12.53
CA PRO A 40 -3.13 9.50 -12.99
C PRO A 40 -3.06 8.75 -14.32
N GLU A 41 -2.73 9.45 -15.40
CA GLU A 41 -2.51 8.87 -16.71
C GLU A 41 -1.49 7.75 -16.60
N HIS A 42 -1.92 6.52 -16.86
CA HIS A 42 -1.02 5.39 -17.00
C HIS A 42 -0.37 5.49 -18.39
N LYS A 43 0.62 6.39 -18.52
CA LYS A 43 1.47 6.44 -19.72
C LYS A 43 2.04 5.05 -19.95
N ALA A 44 1.67 4.45 -21.09
CA ALA A 44 2.25 3.22 -21.59
C ALA A 44 3.73 3.49 -21.90
N SER A 45 4.61 3.38 -20.90
CA SER A 45 6.04 3.56 -21.07
C SER A 45 6.61 2.32 -21.74
N GLY A 46 7.14 2.52 -22.94
CA GLY A 46 7.85 1.54 -23.72
C GLY A 46 8.93 0.81 -22.93
N LYS A 47 9.13 -0.43 -23.35
CA LYS A 47 10.02 -1.46 -22.83
C LYS A 47 11.47 -0.97 -22.72
N THR A 48 11.82 -0.35 -21.60
CA THR A 48 13.21 -0.30 -21.12
C THR A 48 13.23 -0.92 -19.73
N ARG A 49 14.22 -1.79 -19.51
CA ARG A 49 14.43 -2.54 -18.26
C ARG A 49 14.88 -1.56 -17.17
N ALA A 50 13.96 -0.71 -16.72
CA ALA A 50 14.18 0.19 -15.61
C ALA A 50 14.15 -0.63 -14.33
N THR A 51 15.21 -0.54 -13.55
CA THR A 51 15.16 -0.80 -12.11
C THR A 51 13.92 -0.09 -11.55
N PRO A 52 13.05 -0.78 -10.80
CA PRO A 52 11.81 -0.19 -10.34
C PRO A 52 12.15 1.04 -9.48
N LYS A 53 11.81 2.23 -9.97
CA LYS A 53 11.82 3.45 -9.17
C LYS A 53 10.98 3.15 -7.91
N PRO A 54 11.50 3.44 -6.70
CA PRO A 54 10.68 3.38 -5.50
C PRO A 54 9.41 4.20 -5.73
N PRO A 55 8.23 3.75 -5.25
CA PRO A 55 7.01 4.54 -5.33
C PRO A 55 7.28 5.94 -4.80
N GLU A 56 6.92 6.96 -5.59
CA GLU A 56 7.35 8.35 -5.41
C GLU A 56 6.82 8.97 -4.10
N ARG A 57 5.85 8.32 -3.44
CA ARG A 57 5.45 8.57 -2.05
C ARG A 57 5.07 7.24 -1.39
N LEU A 58 5.95 6.75 -0.51
CA LEU A 58 5.60 5.67 0.39
C LEU A 58 4.82 6.24 1.59
N PRO A 59 3.73 5.60 2.04
CA PRO A 59 3.04 6.00 3.26
C PRO A 59 3.99 5.96 4.45
N ASP A 60 3.84 6.90 5.38
CA ASP A 60 4.56 6.85 6.66
C ASP A 60 4.00 5.71 7.52
N LEU A 61 4.77 4.62 7.62
CA LEU A 61 4.36 3.43 8.35
C LEU A 61 4.08 3.69 9.84
N HIS A 62 4.84 4.59 10.46
CA HIS A 62 4.71 4.85 11.89
C HIS A 62 3.46 5.66 12.20
N ALA A 63 3.14 6.64 11.34
CA ALA A 63 1.89 7.40 11.42
C ALA A 63 0.67 6.48 11.23
N GLU A 64 0.70 5.61 10.22
CA GLU A 64 -0.40 4.67 9.93
C GLU A 64 -0.56 3.61 11.03
N TRP A 65 0.54 3.10 11.60
CA TRP A 65 0.50 2.17 12.74
C TRP A 65 -0.14 2.82 13.98
N THR A 66 0.24 4.07 14.28
CA THR A 66 -0.28 4.80 15.44
C THR A 66 -1.74 5.17 15.27
N ALA A 67 -2.16 5.50 14.04
CA ALA A 67 -3.54 5.89 13.74
C ALA A 67 -4.54 4.72 13.75
N ARG A 68 -4.12 3.54 13.25
CA ARG A 68 -5.03 2.40 13.02
C ARG A 68 -4.96 1.33 14.11
N GLY A 69 -3.85 1.23 14.84
CA GLY A 69 -3.59 0.10 15.72
C GLY A 69 -3.26 -1.19 14.95
N GLU A 70 -2.78 -2.20 15.67
CA GLU A 70 -2.11 -3.37 15.07
C GLU A 70 -3.01 -4.19 14.12
N THR A 71 -4.27 -4.42 14.48
CA THR A 71 -5.18 -5.27 13.70
C THR A 71 -5.57 -4.61 12.38
N ASP A 72 -5.98 -3.35 12.41
CA ASP A 72 -6.38 -2.60 11.22
C ASP A 72 -5.19 -2.27 10.33
N PHE A 73 -4.00 -2.10 10.92
CA PHE A 73 -2.76 -1.95 10.16
C PHE A 73 -2.42 -3.21 9.34
N ARG A 74 -2.62 -4.41 9.89
CA ARG A 74 -2.42 -5.66 9.13
C ARG A 74 -3.39 -5.76 7.95
N ILE A 75 -4.66 -5.39 8.14
CA ILE A 75 -5.67 -5.39 7.07
C ILE A 75 -5.28 -4.39 5.98
N TRP A 76 -4.90 -3.17 6.38
CA TRP A 76 -4.44 -2.14 5.47
C TRP A 76 -3.20 -2.56 4.66
N LEU A 77 -2.27 -3.29 5.27
CA LEU A 77 -1.10 -3.82 4.58
C LEU A 77 -1.45 -4.89 3.54
N ARG A 78 -2.46 -5.72 3.80
CA ARG A 78 -2.90 -6.76 2.85
C ARG A 78 -3.52 -6.16 1.59
N ASP A 79 -4.10 -4.98 1.69
CA ASP A 79 -4.61 -4.20 0.55
C ASP A 79 -3.48 -3.54 -0.28
N GLN A 80 -2.24 -3.51 0.22
CA GLN A 80 -1.11 -2.95 -0.52
C GLN A 80 -0.59 -3.91 -1.59
N THR A 81 -0.10 -3.34 -2.69
CA THR A 81 0.51 -4.13 -3.77
C THR A 81 1.88 -4.67 -3.35
N ILE A 82 2.28 -5.84 -3.88
CA ILE A 82 3.60 -6.46 -3.63
C ILE A 82 4.79 -5.50 -3.86
N PRO A 83 4.81 -4.67 -4.92
CA PRO A 83 5.88 -3.68 -5.11
C PRO A 83 5.96 -2.66 -3.98
N VAL A 84 4.82 -2.18 -3.48
CA VAL A 84 4.73 -1.25 -2.34
C VAL A 84 5.21 -1.94 -1.07
N LEU A 85 4.70 -3.13 -0.75
CA LEU A 85 5.13 -3.89 0.42
C LEU A 85 6.65 -4.11 0.44
N ARG A 86 7.25 -4.47 -0.70
CA ARG A 86 8.71 -4.64 -0.81
C ARG A 86 9.46 -3.33 -0.66
N ALA A 87 8.91 -2.23 -1.16
CA ALA A 87 9.51 -0.91 -0.98
C ALA A 87 9.48 -0.49 0.50
N LEU A 88 8.38 -0.75 1.20
CA LEU A 88 8.22 -0.50 2.63
C LEU A 88 9.18 -1.34 3.47
N ILE A 89 9.31 -2.65 3.17
CA ILE A 89 10.26 -3.56 3.84
C ILE A 89 11.70 -3.05 3.70
N ARG A 90 12.07 -2.53 2.52
CA ARG A 90 13.41 -1.95 2.29
C ARG A 90 13.58 -0.61 2.99
N ALA A 91 12.58 0.25 2.98
CA ALA A 91 12.64 1.57 3.62
C ALA A 91 12.81 1.46 5.14
N GLN A 92 12.20 0.44 5.75
CA GLN A 92 12.28 0.18 7.19
C GLN A 92 13.45 -0.75 7.60
N ASP A 93 14.24 -1.21 6.62
CA ASP A 93 15.34 -2.16 6.80
C ASP A 93 14.95 -3.40 7.64
N ILE A 94 13.74 -3.92 7.42
CA ILE A 94 13.20 -5.08 8.16
C ILE A 94 13.75 -6.41 7.61
N ASP A 95 14.22 -6.43 6.35
CA ASP A 95 14.76 -7.62 5.66
C ASP A 95 16.22 -7.45 5.22
N PRO A 96 17.17 -7.44 6.16
CA PRO A 96 18.59 -7.30 5.83
C PRO A 96 19.12 -8.49 5.00
N THR A 97 18.51 -9.68 5.16
CA THR A 97 18.89 -10.91 4.43
C THR A 97 18.19 -11.04 3.07
N ARG A 98 17.34 -10.07 2.69
CA ARG A 98 16.60 -10.03 1.41
C ARG A 98 15.81 -11.31 1.14
N ARG A 99 15.32 -11.99 2.17
CA ARG A 99 14.57 -13.25 2.05
C ARG A 99 13.21 -13.07 1.36
N THR A 100 12.63 -11.88 1.48
CA THR A 100 11.31 -11.53 0.94
C THR A 100 11.30 -11.33 -0.58
N VAL A 101 12.48 -11.26 -1.21
CA VAL A 101 12.61 -11.04 -2.67
C VAL A 101 11.93 -12.16 -3.49
N LYS A 102 11.95 -13.39 -2.98
CA LYS A 102 11.34 -14.56 -3.66
C LYS A 102 9.86 -14.73 -3.36
N TRP A 103 9.30 -14.02 -2.39
CA TRP A 103 7.92 -14.21 -1.95
C TRP A 103 6.96 -13.54 -2.91
N ARG A 104 5.91 -14.27 -3.32
CA ARG A 104 4.89 -13.79 -4.26
C ARG A 104 3.54 -13.52 -3.59
N GLU A 105 3.40 -13.88 -2.33
CA GLU A 105 2.18 -13.69 -1.56
C GLU A 105 2.22 -12.32 -0.87
N ALA A 106 1.22 -11.46 -1.14
CA ALA A 106 1.08 -10.16 -0.49
C ALA A 106 0.81 -10.31 1.02
N GLU A 107 -0.02 -11.28 1.42
CA GLU A 107 -0.33 -11.57 2.83
C GLU A 107 0.93 -11.88 3.63
N LYS A 108 1.78 -12.76 3.09
CA LYS A 108 3.04 -13.16 3.74
C LYS A 108 4.02 -11.98 3.90
N LEU A 109 4.04 -11.06 2.94
CA LEU A 109 4.85 -9.84 3.01
C LEU A 109 4.28 -8.84 4.02
N ALA A 110 2.96 -8.70 4.06
CA ALA A 110 2.25 -7.84 5.00
C ALA A 110 2.45 -8.30 6.45
N ASP A 111 2.25 -9.59 6.73
CA ASP A 111 2.43 -10.16 8.07
C ASP A 111 3.88 -9.99 8.55
N PHE A 112 4.86 -10.27 7.68
CA PHE A 112 6.27 -10.10 8.00
C PHE A 112 6.64 -8.64 8.29
N LEU A 113 6.09 -7.68 7.54
CA LEU A 113 6.31 -6.26 7.78
C LEU A 113 5.69 -5.82 9.11
N ALA A 114 4.45 -6.23 9.40
CA ALA A 114 3.76 -5.92 10.64
C ALA A 114 4.50 -6.48 11.87
N ASP A 115 4.96 -7.73 11.80
CA ASP A 115 5.71 -8.36 12.89
C ASP A 115 7.07 -7.70 13.11
N GLY A 116 7.77 -7.34 12.02
CA GLY A 116 9.03 -6.60 12.08
C GLY A 116 8.87 -5.22 12.73
N LEU A 117 7.79 -4.50 12.38
CA LEU A 117 7.48 -3.20 12.97
C LEU A 117 7.15 -3.35 14.46
N ARG A 118 6.30 -4.30 14.83
CA ARG A 118 5.94 -4.60 16.22
C ARG A 118 7.17 -4.91 17.08
N ALA A 119 8.06 -5.78 16.58
CA ALA A 119 9.29 -6.12 17.27
C ALA A 119 10.20 -4.90 17.48
N ARG A 120 10.28 -4.00 16.49
CA ARG A 120 11.05 -2.76 16.59
C ARG A 120 10.45 -1.78 17.59
N MET A 121 9.13 -1.60 17.61
CA MET A 121 8.44 -0.73 18.57
C MET A 121 8.55 -1.28 20.01
N SER A 122 8.45 -2.59 20.18
CA SER A 122 8.65 -3.24 21.50
C SER A 122 10.07 -3.00 22.03
N ARG A 123 11.10 -3.12 21.18
CA ARG A 123 12.49 -2.80 21.56
C ARG A 123 12.69 -1.32 21.88
N GLY A 124 12.09 -0.42 21.10
CA GLY A 124 12.15 1.03 21.36
C GLY A 124 11.51 1.42 22.69
N SER A 125 10.43 0.74 23.08
CA SER A 125 9.76 0.92 24.37
C SER A 125 10.67 0.54 25.56
N ALA A 126 11.48 -0.50 25.43
CA ALA A 126 12.39 -0.95 26.48
C ALA A 126 13.49 0.07 26.85
N PHE A 127 13.81 1.03 25.97
CA PHE A 127 14.78 2.09 26.25
C PHE A 127 14.15 3.33 26.92
N LEU A 128 12.84 3.51 26.84
CA LEU A 128 12.13 4.65 27.45
C LEU A 128 11.77 4.40 28.93
N GLY A 129 11.79 3.15 29.39
CA GLY A 129 11.40 2.77 30.75
C GLY A 129 12.52 2.85 31.81
N ARG A 130 13.74 3.27 31.46
CA ARG A 130 14.89 3.31 32.38
C ARG A 130 15.38 4.76 32.55
N GLY A 131 14.50 5.65 32.96
CA GLY A 131 14.77 7.09 33.02
C GLY A 131 14.10 7.85 34.15
N THR A 132 13.55 7.17 35.16
CA THR A 132 13.06 7.84 36.37
C THR A 132 13.90 7.38 37.55
N PRO A 133 14.86 8.17 38.04
CA PRO A 133 15.44 7.91 39.36
C PRO A 133 14.30 8.08 40.38
N GLU A 134 13.97 6.99 41.08
CA GLU A 134 13.17 7.09 42.30
C GLU A 134 13.91 8.03 43.27
N PRO A 135 13.23 9.05 43.83
CA PRO A 135 13.84 9.86 44.88
C PRO A 135 14.01 8.98 46.12
N ASP A 136 15.26 8.72 46.49
CA ASP A 136 15.67 8.12 47.76
C ASP A 136 14.88 8.77 48.90
N THR A 137 13.92 8.01 49.45
CA THR A 137 13.27 8.38 50.70
C THR A 137 14.16 7.88 51.83
N GLN A 138 15.03 8.75 52.33
CA GLN A 138 15.66 8.60 53.65
C GLN A 138 14.68 9.05 54.74
N ALA A 139 14.33 8.14 55.65
CA ALA A 139 14.08 8.40 57.06
C ALA A 139 14.25 7.10 57.86
#